data_AF-A0A929X5V5-F1
#
_entry.id   AF-A0A929X5V5-F1
#
_cell.length_a   1.000
_cell.length_b   1.000
_cell.length_c   1.000
_cell.angle_alpha   90.00
_cell.angle_beta   90.00
_cell.angle_gamma   90.00
#
_symmetry.space_group_name_H-M   'P 1'
#
loop_
_entity.id
_entity.type
_entity.pdbx_description
1 polymer ?
#
loop_
_entity_poly.entity_id
_entity_poly.type
_entity_poly.pdbx_seq_one_letter_code
_entity_poly.pdbx_strand_id
1 'polypeptide(L)'
;MKSKDNKIIKEYYTAIPRFYTKDNEIICVCTLTENVLTSLPKSLDYETEDGRQIEDYRLTLVSITENRVIAELEYNKAITKLMELAEATSKNNILVELNYKEMKELIEALS
;
A
#
# COMPACT_ATOMS: atom_id res chain seq x y z
N MET A 1 -41.53 8.32 11.53
CA MET A 1 -40.52 7.30 11.19
C MET A 1 -39.16 7.97 11.16
N LYS A 2 -38.26 7.66 12.10
CA LYS A 2 -36.85 8.05 11.97
C LYS A 2 -36.23 7.08 10.96
N SER A 3 -35.72 7.59 9.84
CA SER A 3 -34.88 6.80 8.93
C SER A 3 -33.70 6.29 9.76
N LYS A 4 -33.55 4.96 9.84
CA LYS A 4 -32.30 4.38 10.30
C LYS A 4 -31.31 4.65 9.18
N ASP A 5 -30.43 5.62 9.36
CA ASP A 5 -29.24 5.77 8.53
C ASP A 5 -28.43 4.47 8.67
N ASN A 6 -28.65 3.54 7.76
CA ASN A 6 -27.82 2.33 7.64
C ASN A 6 -26.45 2.80 7.15
N LYS A 7 -25.59 3.17 8.10
CA LYS A 7 -24.19 3.50 7.82
C LYS A 7 -23.53 2.22 7.30
N ILE A 8 -23.29 2.16 5.99
CA ILE A 8 -22.53 1.07 5.38
C ILE A 8 -21.10 1.16 5.92
N ILE A 9 -20.72 0.19 6.74
CA ILE A 9 -19.34 0.03 7.21
C ILE A 9 -18.64 -0.78 6.13
N LYS A 10 -17.79 -0.13 5.31
CA LYS A 10 -16.88 -0.87 4.43
C LYS A 10 -15.79 -1.51 5.29
N GLU A 11 -15.62 -2.81 5.16
CA GLU A 11 -14.44 -3.50 5.69
C GLU A 11 -13.21 -3.09 4.86
N TYR A 12 -12.06 -3.01 5.52
CA TYR A 12 -10.80 -2.71 4.88
C TYR A 12 -9.70 -3.60 5.45
N TYR A 13 -8.67 -3.84 4.64
CA TYR A 13 -7.47 -4.54 5.06
C TYR A 13 -6.44 -3.55 5.59
N THR A 14 -5.76 -3.84 6.69
CA THR A 14 -4.59 -3.05 7.11
C THR A 14 -3.35 -3.68 6.54
N ALA A 15 -2.61 -2.93 5.71
CA ALA A 15 -1.34 -3.40 5.17
C ALA A 15 -0.34 -3.63 6.32
N ILE A 16 0.17 -4.86 6.41
CA ILE A 16 1.18 -5.24 7.39
C ILE A 16 2.52 -5.31 6.66
N PRO A 17 3.49 -4.43 6.98
CA PRO A 17 4.83 -4.51 6.41
C PRO A 17 5.47 -5.87 6.67
N ARG A 18 6.09 -6.44 5.65
CA ARG A 18 6.83 -7.71 5.69
C ARG A 18 8.30 -7.47 5.37
N PHE A 19 9.18 -8.15 6.09
CA PHE A 19 10.61 -7.98 5.97
C PHE A 19 11.23 -9.22 5.32
N TYR A 20 12.12 -8.99 4.36
CA TYR A 20 12.83 -10.04 3.63
C TYR A 20 14.31 -9.71 3.56
N THR A 21 15.16 -10.73 3.42
CA THR A 21 16.58 -10.56 3.15
C THR A 21 16.87 -10.88 1.70
N LYS A 22 17.54 -9.96 1.00
CA LYS A 22 18.00 -10.12 -0.38
C LYS A 22 19.40 -9.57 -0.49
N ASP A 23 20.36 -10.38 -0.96
CA ASP A 23 21.75 -9.96 -1.16
C ASP A 23 22.39 -9.30 0.09
N ASN A 24 22.10 -9.84 1.28
CA ASN A 24 22.48 -9.31 2.60
C ASN A 24 21.86 -7.95 3.01
N GLU A 25 20.92 -7.42 2.22
CA GLU A 25 20.13 -6.24 2.55
C GLU A 25 18.72 -6.66 3.02
N ILE A 26 18.14 -5.87 3.93
CA ILE A 26 16.78 -6.07 4.39
C ILE A 26 15.86 -5.15 3.60
N ILE A 27 14.81 -5.74 3.02
CA ILE A 27 13.77 -5.04 2.28
C ILE A 27 12.48 -5.12 3.09
N CYS A 28 11.82 -3.98 3.26
CA CYS A 28 10.50 -3.89 3.87
C CYS A 28 9.44 -3.67 2.79
N VAL A 29 8.44 -4.55 2.75
CA VAL A 29 7.46 -4.62 1.67
C VAL A 29 6.05 -4.47 2.23
N CYS A 30 5.30 -3.53 1.67
CA CYS A 30 3.85 -3.46 1.79
C CYS A 30 3.19 -4.01 0.52
N THR A 31 1.97 -4.52 0.64
CA THR A 31 1.20 -5.04 -0.50
C THR A 31 -0.09 -4.26 -0.67
N LEU A 32 -0.41 -3.92 -1.93
CA LEU A 32 -1.71 -3.41 -2.34
C LEU A 32 -2.30 -4.35 -3.39
N THR A 33 -3.49 -4.88 -3.10
CA THR A 33 -4.18 -5.86 -3.95
C THR A 33 -5.33 -5.18 -4.69
N GLU A 34 -5.49 -5.53 -5.96
CA GLU A 34 -6.55 -5.01 -6.83
C GLU A 34 -7.94 -5.17 -6.20
N ASN A 35 -8.75 -4.11 -6.21
CA ASN A 35 -10.09 -4.05 -5.63
C ASN A 35 -10.18 -4.46 -4.15
N VAL A 36 -9.10 -4.24 -3.39
CA VAL A 36 -9.09 -4.41 -1.93
C VAL A 36 -8.86 -3.06 -1.27
N LEU A 37 -9.88 -2.55 -0.58
CA LEU A 37 -9.78 -1.35 0.24
C LEU A 37 -8.72 -1.55 1.33
N THR A 38 -7.64 -0.79 1.26
CA THR A 38 -6.45 -1.03 2.06
C THR A 38 -6.02 0.22 2.82
N SER A 39 -5.80 0.07 4.13
CA SER A 39 -5.15 1.06 4.98
C SER A 39 -3.64 0.91 4.88
N LEU A 40 -3.00 1.85 4.18
CA LEU A 40 -1.55 1.89 3.95
C LEU A 40 -0.88 2.96 4.85
N PRO A 41 0.26 2.66 5.48
CA PRO A 41 1.00 3.66 6.25
C PRO A 41 1.61 4.74 5.34
N LYS A 42 1.57 6.00 5.76
CA LYS A 42 2.13 7.13 4.99
C LYS A 42 3.65 7.13 4.92
N SER A 43 4.29 6.50 5.91
CA SER A 43 5.73 6.38 6.01
C SER A 43 6.08 5.04 6.63
N LEU A 44 7.21 4.49 6.23
CA LEU A 44 7.83 3.32 6.85
C LEU A 44 9.14 3.81 7.46
N ASP A 45 9.35 3.48 8.73
CA ASP A 45 10.54 3.85 9.48
C ASP A 45 10.83 2.72 10.47
N TYR A 46 11.76 1.86 10.09
CA TYR A 46 12.09 0.64 10.80
C TYR A 46 13.60 0.47 10.89
N GLU A 47 14.03 -0.01 12.04
CA GLU A 47 15.39 -0.45 12.30
C GLU A 47 15.41 -1.96 12.62
N THR A 48 16.56 -2.56 12.38
CA THR A 48 16.87 -3.91 12.83
C THR A 48 17.18 -3.94 14.33
N GLU A 49 17.19 -5.14 14.94
CA GLU A 49 17.53 -5.28 16.37
C GLU A 49 18.94 -4.77 16.71
N ASP A 50 19.87 -4.74 15.74
CA ASP A 50 21.22 -4.19 15.93
C ASP A 50 21.33 -2.67 15.68
N GLY A 51 20.19 -2.00 15.45
CA GLY A 51 20.10 -0.55 15.26
C GLY A 51 20.42 -0.07 13.85
N ARG A 52 20.59 -0.96 12.87
CA ARG A 52 20.73 -0.54 11.47
C ARG A 52 19.38 -0.14 10.89
N GLN A 53 19.33 1.06 10.31
CA GLN A 53 18.17 1.59 9.61
C GLN A 53 17.88 0.77 8.34
N ILE A 54 16.60 0.49 8.09
CA ILE A 54 16.15 -0.08 6.83
C ILE A 54 15.93 1.06 5.84
N GLU A 55 16.52 0.92 4.64
CA GLU A 55 16.45 1.94 3.59
C GLU A 55 15.64 1.50 2.37
N ASP A 56 15.55 0.19 2.11
CA ASP A 56 14.78 -0.33 0.97
C ASP A 56 13.33 -0.64 1.36
N TYR A 57 12.45 0.30 1.04
CA TYR A 57 11.00 0.18 1.20
C TYR A 57 10.32 -0.01 -0.15
N ARG A 58 9.52 -1.08 -0.28
CA ARG A 58 8.80 -1.43 -1.51
C ARG A 58 7.29 -1.51 -1.32
N LEU A 59 6.57 -1.13 -2.36
CA LEU A 59 5.16 -1.44 -2.54
C LEU A 59 5.01 -2.49 -3.64
N THR A 60 4.45 -3.65 -3.30
CA THR A 60 4.09 -4.69 -4.26
C THR A 60 2.63 -4.51 -4.69
N LEU A 61 2.40 -4.46 -6.01
CA LEU A 61 1.05 -4.43 -6.59
C LEU A 61 0.66 -5.84 -7.04
N VAL A 62 -0.42 -6.36 -6.47
CA VAL A 62 -0.96 -7.69 -6.80
C VAL A 62 -2.25 -7.53 -7.59
N SER A 63 -2.26 -8.04 -8.82
CA SER A 63 -3.45 -8.07 -9.66
C SER A 63 -4.23 -9.36 -9.46
N ILE A 64 -5.52 -9.21 -9.18
CA ILE A 64 -6.48 -10.31 -9.20
C ILE A 64 -6.80 -10.66 -10.66
N THR A 65 -6.94 -9.64 -11.52
CA THR A 65 -7.21 -9.81 -12.95
C THR A 65 -6.14 -10.63 -13.66
N GLU A 66 -4.85 -10.38 -13.39
CA GLU A 66 -3.74 -11.15 -13.97
C GLU A 66 -3.28 -12.34 -13.10
N ASN A 67 -3.85 -12.50 -11.90
CA ASN A 67 -3.46 -13.51 -10.91
C ASN A 67 -1.94 -13.57 -10.64
N ARG A 68 -1.31 -12.40 -10.53
CA ARG A 68 0.15 -12.27 -10.27
C ARG A 68 0.51 -10.90 -9.69
N VAL A 69 1.75 -10.79 -9.21
CA VAL A 69 2.41 -9.50 -8.97
C VAL A 69 2.67 -8.82 -10.31
N ILE A 70 2.26 -7.56 -10.44
CA ILE A 70 2.40 -6.79 -11.68
C ILE A 70 3.45 -5.67 -11.59
N ALA A 71 3.86 -5.29 -10.38
CA ALA A 71 4.97 -4.36 -10.15
C ALA A 71 5.48 -4.41 -8.71
N GLU A 72 6.76 -4.06 -8.56
CA GLU A 72 7.38 -3.68 -7.29
C GLU A 72 7.89 -2.25 -7.43
N LEU A 73 7.33 -1.34 -6.63
CA LEU A 73 7.59 0.10 -6.71
C LEU A 73 8.37 0.57 -5.47
N GLU A 74 9.14 1.64 -5.61
CA GLU A 74 9.72 2.32 -4.45
C GLU A 74 8.58 2.95 -3.61
N TYR A 75 8.51 2.58 -2.33
CA TYR A 75 7.36 2.92 -1.48
C TYR A 75 7.15 4.43 -1.36
N ASN A 76 8.22 5.19 -1.15
CA ASN A 76 8.15 6.64 -0.92
C ASN A 76 7.63 7.41 -2.15
N LYS A 77 7.97 6.95 -3.35
CA LYS A 77 7.43 7.51 -4.59
C LYS A 77 5.96 7.12 -4.77
N ALA A 78 5.63 5.84 -4.56
CA ALA A 78 4.28 5.33 -4.71
C ALA A 78 3.29 5.97 -3.73
N ILE A 79 3.65 6.08 -2.44
CA ILE A 79 2.76 6.62 -1.41
C ILE A 79 2.41 8.09 -1.66
N THR A 80 3.34 8.86 -2.25
CA THR A 80 3.09 10.25 -2.65
C THR A 80 1.95 10.35 -3.66
N LYS A 81 1.93 9.45 -4.65
CA LYS A 81 0.85 9.36 -5.65
C LYS A 81 -0.44 8.79 -5.07
N LEU A 82 -0.35 7.76 -4.24
CA LEU A 82 -1.52 7.14 -3.62
C LEU A 82 -2.25 8.09 -2.66
N MET A 83 -1.55 9.05 -2.03
CA MET A 83 -2.21 10.10 -1.23
C MET A 83 -3.16 10.97 -2.06
N GLU A 84 -2.90 11.18 -3.35
CA GLU A 84 -3.79 11.93 -4.26
C GLU A 84 -5.07 11.14 -4.60
N LEU A 85 -5.00 9.81 -4.51
CA LEU A 85 -6.07 8.86 -4.87
C LEU A 85 -6.83 8.31 -3.64
N ALA A 86 -6.46 8.71 -2.43
CA ALA A 86 -6.99 8.12 -1.20
C ALA A 86 -8.48 8.45 -0.98
N GLU A 87 -9.28 7.43 -0.64
CA GLU A 87 -10.68 7.59 -0.22
C GLU A 87 -10.78 8.33 1.12
N ALA A 88 -9.79 8.11 2.00
CA ALA A 88 -9.70 8.79 3.28
C ALA A 88 -8.24 8.89 3.75
N THR A 89 -7.99 9.85 4.63
CA THR A 89 -6.68 10.06 5.25
C THR A 89 -6.82 10.19 6.76
N SER A 90 -5.84 9.65 7.48
CA SER A 90 -5.62 9.88 8.91
C SER A 90 -4.26 10.54 9.14
N LYS A 91 -3.82 10.66 10.39
CA LYS A 91 -2.47 11.16 10.70
C LYS A 91 -1.39 10.27 10.07
N ASN A 92 -1.52 8.95 10.23
CA ASN A 92 -0.44 8.00 9.91
C ASN A 92 -0.72 7.17 8.66
N ASN A 93 -1.98 7.01 8.25
CA ASN A 93 -2.36 6.11 7.16
C ASN A 93 -3.25 6.81 6.13
N ILE A 94 -3.25 6.28 4.91
CA ILE A 94 -4.29 6.50 3.91
C ILE A 94 -5.15 5.25 3.77
N LEU A 95 -6.40 5.44 3.35
CA LEU A 95 -7.29 4.38 2.92
C LEU A 95 -7.45 4.49 1.41
N VAL A 96 -7.05 3.46 0.66
CA VAL A 96 -7.02 3.49 -0.80
C VAL A 96 -7.42 2.13 -1.36
N GLU A 97 -8.14 2.14 -2.48
CA GLU A 97 -8.52 0.99 -3.27
C GLU A 97 -8.19 1.32 -4.72
N LEU A 98 -7.47 0.43 -5.41
CA LEU A 98 -7.19 0.61 -6.84
C LEU A 98 -7.76 -0.55 -7.63
N ASN A 99 -8.44 -0.23 -8.72
CA ASN A 99 -8.76 -1.20 -9.76
C ASN A 99 -7.54 -1.45 -10.67
N TYR A 100 -7.66 -2.45 -11.55
CA TYR A 100 -6.58 -2.84 -12.45
C TYR A 100 -6.06 -1.70 -13.34
N LYS A 101 -6.94 -0.84 -13.86
CA LYS A 101 -6.55 0.31 -14.71
C LYS A 101 -5.75 1.32 -13.90
N GLU A 102 -6.22 1.67 -12.71
CA GLU A 102 -5.53 2.61 -11.83
C GLU A 102 -4.17 2.07 -11.37
N MET A 103 -4.03 0.76 -11.16
CA MET A 103 -2.74 0.14 -10.89
C MET A 103 -1.76 0.30 -12.07
N LYS A 104 -2.21 0.12 -13.31
CA LYS A 104 -1.36 0.34 -14.50
C LYS A 104 -0.97 1.81 -14.64
N GLU A 105 -1.91 2.73 -14.44
CA GLU A 105 -1.64 4.17 -14.49
C GLU A 105 -0.62 4.59 -13.42
N LEU A 106 -0.70 4.03 -12.20
CA LEU A 106 0.29 4.24 -11.15
C LEU A 106 1.68 3.75 -11.56
N ILE A 107 1.77 2.57 -12.18
CA ILE A 107 3.05 2.02 -12.67
C ILE A 107 3.65 2.92 -13.75
N GLU A 108 2.86 3.32 -14.73
CA GLU A 108 3.29 4.20 -15.82
C GLU A 108 3.76 5.57 -15.31
N ALA A 109 3.08 6.14 -14.30
CA ALA A 109 3.45 7.42 -13.72
C ALA A 109 4.77 7.40 -12.91
N LEU A 110 5.27 6.22 -12.56
CA LEU A 110 6.47 6.01 -11.74
C LEU A 110 7.63 5.32 -12.47
N SER A 111 7.41 4.94 -13.72
CA SER A 111 8.42 4.39 -14.63
C SER A 111 9.29 5.49 -15.24
#